data_AF-A0A0F9TQI8-F1
#
_entry.id   AF-A0A0F9TQI8-F1
#
_cell.length_a   1.000
_cell.length_b   1.000
_cell.length_c   1.000
_cell.angle_alpha   90.00
_cell.angle_beta   90.00
_cell.angle_gamma   90.00
#
_symmetry.space_group_name_H-M   'P 1'
#
loop_
_entity.id
_entity.type
_entity.pdbx_description
1 polymer ?
#
loop_
_entity_poly.entity_id
_entity_poly.type
_entity_poly.pdbx_seq_one_letter_code
_entity_poly.pdbx_strand_id
1 'polypeptide(L)' 'MNGVLEFTTNPDIVLDENRIKGMPADIKQRLLDTMTIAMDRYDCDWTELTWSVKPDGIISVKKKP' A
#
# COMPACT_ATOMS: atom_id res chain seq x y z
N MET A 1 19.15 -12.62 -8.93
CA MET A 1 18.34 -11.73 -9.77
C MET A 1 17.89 -10.56 -8.89
N ASN A 2 18.60 -9.43 -8.94
CA ASN A 2 18.14 -8.20 -8.30
C ASN A 2 17.19 -7.52 -9.30
N GLY A 3 15.97 -8.03 -9.40
CA GLY A 3 14.93 -7.37 -10.17
C GLY A 3 14.52 -6.13 -9.41
N VAL A 4 15.01 -4.97 -9.85
CA VAL A 4 14.43 -3.69 -9.42
C VAL A 4 13.00 -3.69 -9.96
N LEU A 5 12.02 -3.77 -9.07
CA LEU A 5 10.63 -3.53 -9.41
C LEU A 5 10.50 -2.03 -9.64
N GLU A 6 10.60 -1.60 -10.89
CA GLU A 6 10.25 -0.24 -11.28
C GLU A 6 8.73 -0.13 -11.32
N PHE A 7 8.16 0.52 -10.31
CA PHE A 7 6.74 0.89 -10.29
C PHE A 7 6.64 2.37 -9.91
N THR A 8 5.69 3.07 -10.54
CA THR A 8 5.35 4.43 -10.15
C THR A 8 4.23 4.35 -9.13
N THR A 9 4.47 4.86 -7.91
CA THR A 9 3.43 4.93 -6.87
C THR A 9 2.20 5.62 -7.44
N ASN A 10 1.04 4.97 -7.37
CA ASN A 10 -0.18 5.55 -7.91
C ASN A 10 -0.61 6.75 -7.03
N PRO A 11 -0.62 7.99 -7.57
CA PRO A 11 -0.95 9.18 -6.80
C PRO A 11 -2.44 9.26 -6.41
N ASP A 12 -3.30 8.46 -7.05
CA ASP A 12 -4.74 8.47 -6.82
C ASP A 12 -5.17 7.59 -5.64
N ILE A 13 -4.23 6.87 -4.99
CA ILE A 13 -4.53 6.10 -3.78
C ILE A 13 -4.85 7.06 -2.63
N VAL A 14 -6.12 7.07 -2.21
CA VAL A 14 -6.56 7.87 -1.07
C VAL A 14 -6.61 6.99 0.18
N LEU A 15 -5.74 7.28 1.14
CA LEU A 15 -5.73 6.62 2.45
C LEU A 15 -6.66 7.35 3.43
N ASP A 16 -7.41 6.60 4.23
CA ASP A 16 -8.25 7.16 5.30
C ASP A 16 -7.40 7.89 6.35
N GLU A 17 -7.56 9.22 6.44
CA GLU A 17 -6.81 10.10 7.34
C GLU A 17 -6.88 9.66 8.81
N ASN A 18 -8.01 9.10 9.25
CA ASN A 18 -8.16 8.64 10.63
C ASN A 18 -7.31 7.41 10.91
N ARG A 19 -7.12 6.54 9.91
CA ARG A 19 -6.31 5.32 10.02
C ARG A 19 -4.82 5.58 9.89
N ILE A 20 -4.44 6.64 9.19
CA ILE A 20 -3.02 7.04 9.02
C ILE A 20 -2.58 8.13 9.99
N LYS A 21 -3.46 8.55 10.91
CA LYS A 21 -3.15 9.57 11.92
C LYS A 21 -1.99 9.10 12.81
N GLY A 22 -0.93 9.90 12.88
CA GLY A 22 0.27 9.58 13.66
C GLY A 22 1.19 8.53 13.00
N MET A 23 0.86 8.03 11.81
CA MET A 23 1.73 7.12 11.07
C MET A 23 2.98 7.87 10.57
N PRO A 24 4.19 7.33 10.78
CA PRO A 24 5.42 7.89 10.24
C PRO A 24 5.38 8.00 8.70
N ALA A 25 6.00 9.03 8.14
CA ALA A 25 5.96 9.30 6.70
C ALA A 25 6.56 8.15 5.86
N ASP A 26 7.60 7.49 6.37
CA ASP A 26 8.26 6.34 5.75
C ASP A 26 7.36 5.09 5.72
N ILE A 27 6.50 4.91 6.73
CA ILE A 27 5.51 3.83 6.74
C ILE A 27 4.36 4.13 5.78
N LYS A 28 3.93 5.40 5.70
CA LYS A 28 2.94 5.85 4.72
C LYS A 28 3.42 5.59 3.28
N GLN A 29 4.65 5.97 2.96
CA GLN A 29 5.23 5.72 1.64
C GLN A 29 5.27 4.22 1.32
N ARG A 30 5.80 3.41 2.26
CA ARG A 30 5.84 1.95 2.10
C ARG A 30 4.46 1.32 1.90
N LEU A 31 3.41 1.90 2.52
CA LEU A 31 2.04 1.45 2.33
C LEU A 31 1.54 1.74 0.91
N LEU A 32 1.74 2.96 0.42
CA LEU A 32 1.38 3.34 -0.95
C LEU A 32 2.11 2.47 -1.99
N ASP A 33 3.39 2.21 -1.76
CA ASP A 33 4.20 1.35 -2.62
C ASP A 33 3.67 -0.10 -2.62
N THR A 34 3.40 -0.66 -1.44
CA THR A 34 2.86 -2.01 -1.30
C THR A 34 1.46 -2.13 -1.94
N MET A 35 0.62 -1.10 -1.81
CA MET A 35 -0.69 -1.07 -2.46
C MET A 35 -0.56 -1.00 -3.98
N THR A 36 0.33 -0.16 -4.50
CA THR A 36 0.60 -0.05 -5.95
C THR A 36 1.03 -1.39 -6.53
N ILE A 37 1.97 -2.09 -5.87
CA ILE A 37 2.41 -3.43 -6.28
C ILE A 37 1.25 -4.43 -6.21
N ALA A 38 0.40 -4.35 -5.20
CA ALA A 38 -0.75 -5.24 -5.06
C ALA A 38 -1.80 -5.00 -6.16
N MET A 39 -2.04 -3.75 -6.57
CA MET A 39 -2.92 -3.42 -7.69
C MET A 39 -2.47 -4.10 -8.98
N ASP A 40 -1.19 -3.95 -9.31
CA ASP A 40 -0.57 -4.58 -10.49
C ASP A 40 -0.65 -6.11 -10.41
N ARG A 41 -0.28 -6.68 -9.25
CA ARG A 41 -0.30 -8.13 -9.03
C ARG A 41 -1.70 -8.74 -9.14
N TYR A 42 -2.71 -8.05 -8.65
CA TYR A 42 -4.08 -8.57 -8.56
C TYR A 42 -4.99 -8.08 -9.69
N ASP A 43 -4.45 -7.28 -10.61
CA ASP A 43 -5.17 -6.58 -11.68
C ASP A 43 -6.47 -5.96 -11.13
N CYS A 44 -6.33 -5.06 -10.17
CA CYS A 44 -7.45 -4.45 -9.46
C CYS A 44 -7.20 -3.00 -9.07
N ASP A 45 -8.28 -2.28 -8.77
CA ASP A 45 -8.18 -0.93 -8.24
C ASP A 45 -7.80 -0.93 -6.74
N TRP A 46 -7.21 0.16 -6.25
CA TRP A 46 -6.86 0.28 -4.83
C TRP A 46 -8.09 0.24 -3.92
N THR A 47 -9.25 0.65 -4.42
CA THR A 47 -10.53 0.55 -3.71
C THR A 47 -10.95 -0.90 -3.48
N GLU A 48 -10.43 -1.85 -4.25
CA GLU A 48 -10.63 -3.29 -4.07
C GLU A 48 -9.62 -3.93 -3.12
N LEU A 49 -8.67 -3.15 -2.60
CA LEU A 49 -7.68 -3.61 -1.63
C LEU A 49 -8.12 -3.32 -0.19
N THR A 50 -7.67 -4.17 0.72
CA THR A 50 -7.67 -3.93 2.16
C THR A 50 -6.24 -3.94 2.64
N TRP A 51 -5.94 -3.08 3.62
CA TRP A 51 -4.61 -2.98 4.18
C TRP A 51 -4.65 -2.86 5.69
N SER A 52 -3.58 -3.30 6.33
CA SER A 52 -3.33 -3.10 7.75
C SER A 52 -1.85 -2.85 7.99
N VAL A 53 -1.56 -2.03 8.99
CA VAL A 53 -0.21 -1.73 9.46
C VAL A 53 -0.13 -2.11 10.92
N LYS A 54 0.79 -3.00 11.27
CA LYS A 54 1.04 -3.40 12.66
C LYS A 54 1.91 -2.35 13.37
N PRO A 55 1.90 -2.31 14.71
CA PRO A 55 2.73 -1.37 15.49
C PRO A 55 4.23 -1.47 15.23
N ASP A 56 4.71 -2.64 14.78
CA ASP A 56 6.11 -2.89 14.39
C ASP A 56 6.45 -2.40 12.97
N GLY A 57 5.50 -1.77 12.27
CA GLY A 57 5.67 -1.26 10.91
C GLY A 57 5.46 -2.31 9.81
N ILE A 58 5.02 -3.52 10.14
CA ILE A 58 4.69 -4.54 9.13
C ILE A 58 3.39 -4.16 8.40
N ILE A 59 3.48 -4.06 7.08
CA ILE A 59 2.37 -3.73 6.18
C ILE A 59 1.81 -5.02 5.58
N SER A 60 0.50 -5.15 5.56
CA SER A 60 -0.22 -6.25 4.92
C SER A 60 -1.28 -5.70 3.99
N VAL A 61 -1.27 -6.10 2.72
CA VAL A 61 -2.27 -5.71 1.71
C VAL A 61 -2.88 -6.98 1.12
N LYS A 62 -4.21 -6.98 0.94
CA LYS A 62 -4.97 -8.11 0.38
C LYS A 62 -6.10 -7.60 -0.52
N LYS A 63 -6.40 -8.31 -1.61
CA LYS A 63 -7.62 -8.08 -2.39
C LYS A 63 -8.85 -8.44 -1.54
N LYS A 64 -9.90 -7.63 -1.62
CA LYS A 64 -11.21 -7.95 -1.05
C LYS A 64 -11.75 -9.24 -1.68
N PRO A 65 -12.47 -10.07 -0.93
CA PRO A 65 -13.14 -11.26 -1.46
C PRO A 65 -14.23 -10.91 -2.47
#